data_AF-A0A378NVM8-F1
#
_entry.id   AF-A0A378NVM8-F1
#
_cell.length_a   1.000
_cell.length_b   1.000
_cell.length_c   1.000
_cell.angle_alpha   90.00
_cell.angle_beta   90.00
_cell.angle_gamma   90.00
#
_symmetry.space_group_name_H-M   'P 1'
#
loop_
_entity.id
_entity.type
_entity.pdbx_description
1 polymer ?
#
loop_
_entity_poly.entity_id
_entity_poly.type
_entity_poly.pdbx_seq_one_letter_code
_entity_poly.pdbx_strand_id
1 'polypeptide(L)'
;MNLFRKKDIAHLAQDAEKSGFVRNLTAFDLVFLGIGSVIGTGIFVLTGVGAALYAGPGIAISFILASVACAFAGLAYAEYSSMVPVSGSAYAYTYASLGEFMAFLVGWNLILEYTVTCSTVAAGWSGYVVGLLTSGGLNLSIDFLKVPAEGGIINLPAVFITMFLCILLVRGTKESIFINRILVFVKIAVIFIFLCLAIPNIDVRNWDPFLPFGYQGIASGAAIVFFAYIGFDAVATSAEEAKNPSRDVPIGILGSLAVCTLLYFIVAMVLTGIVPYTQLNNAEPVAYALRVIGYPFGSAIVAVGAICGITTVLLVLLYGQARVFFALSRDGMIPKGICRVHKKYHTPYLVTIGGCILVSLIAGFVPINVIAEMANIGTLSAFFIAGFGVLYLRITRPEIKRGFKCPAIYIVGPMAMLSCGYLMYNLPALTWIRFIVWCIVGIIIYFVYSYKHSLLNK
;
A
#
# COMPACT_ATOMS: atom_id res chain seq x y z
N MET A 1 22.93 -18.59 -20.90
CA MET A 1 22.45 -17.61 -19.90
C MET A 1 21.47 -18.32 -18.99
N ASN A 2 21.72 -18.39 -17.68
CA ASN A 2 20.77 -19.03 -16.76
C ASN A 2 19.89 -17.94 -16.14
N LEU A 3 18.67 -17.77 -16.64
CA LEU A 3 17.77 -16.67 -16.27
C LEU A 3 17.05 -16.89 -14.93
N PHE A 4 17.01 -18.15 -14.47
CA PHE A 4 16.26 -18.55 -13.28
C PHE A 4 17.18 -18.99 -12.14
N ARG A 5 18.37 -18.36 -12.03
CA ARG A 5 19.26 -18.61 -10.88
C ARG A 5 18.54 -18.21 -9.60
N LYS A 6 18.51 -19.11 -8.61
CA LYS A 6 17.80 -18.90 -7.34
C LYS A 6 18.79 -18.59 -6.24
N LYS A 7 18.39 -17.70 -5.33
CA LYS A 7 19.16 -17.43 -4.12
C LYS A 7 18.88 -18.54 -3.10
N ASP A 8 19.91 -19.01 -2.41
CA ASP A 8 19.75 -20.04 -1.39
C ASP A 8 19.00 -19.48 -0.18
N ILE A 9 17.98 -20.21 0.26
CA ILE A 9 17.15 -19.87 1.41
C ILE A 9 17.99 -19.94 2.70
N ALA A 10 18.95 -20.87 2.78
CA ALA A 10 19.84 -20.98 3.94
C ALA A 10 20.73 -19.73 4.10
N HIS A 11 21.27 -19.21 2.99
CA HIS A 11 22.07 -17.98 3.01
C HIS A 11 21.22 -16.77 3.40
N LEU A 12 19.99 -16.68 2.88
CA LEU A 12 19.05 -15.63 3.25
C LEU A 12 18.72 -15.67 4.76
N ALA A 13 18.48 -16.86 5.32
CA ALA A 13 18.25 -17.01 6.76
C ALA A 13 19.45 -16.58 7.61
N GLN A 14 20.68 -16.91 7.17
CA GLN A 14 21.91 -16.46 7.85
C GLN A 14 22.11 -14.94 7.78
N ASP A 15 21.77 -14.30 6.66
CA ASP A 15 21.82 -12.84 6.52
C ASP A 15 20.83 -12.17 7.49
N ALA A 16 19.63 -12.75 7.68
CA ALA A 16 18.65 -12.27 8.66
C ALA A 16 19.14 -12.40 10.11
N GLU A 17 19.82 -13.50 10.48
CA GLU A 17 20.38 -13.65 11.83
C GLU A 17 21.49 -12.64 12.14
N LYS A 18 22.23 -12.20 11.11
CA LYS A 18 23.29 -11.18 11.22
C LYS A 18 22.79 -9.74 11.16
N SER A 19 21.48 -9.53 10.96
CA SER A 19 20.88 -8.20 10.77
C SER A 19 21.04 -7.26 11.98
N GLY A 20 21.20 -7.82 13.19
CA GLY A 20 21.29 -7.05 14.44
C GLY A 20 19.95 -6.55 14.98
N PHE A 21 18.81 -6.98 14.41
CA PHE A 21 17.49 -6.65 14.92
C PHE A 21 17.14 -7.40 16.21
N VAL A 22 16.47 -6.70 17.14
CA VAL A 22 15.99 -7.29 18.40
C VAL A 22 14.62 -7.89 18.18
N ARG A 23 14.45 -9.19 18.45
CA ARG A 23 13.18 -9.90 18.31
C ARG A 23 12.24 -9.64 19.50
N ASN A 24 11.49 -8.54 19.46
CA ASN A 24 10.60 -8.14 20.55
C ASN A 24 9.12 -7.93 20.14
N LEU A 25 8.79 -7.96 18.84
CA LEU A 25 7.43 -7.73 18.38
C LEU A 25 6.55 -8.97 18.60
N THR A 26 5.41 -8.78 19.27
CA THR A 26 4.40 -9.83 19.47
C THR A 26 3.36 -9.82 18.34
N ALA A 27 2.51 -10.85 18.27
CA ALA A 27 1.39 -10.87 17.33
C ALA A 27 0.49 -9.63 17.44
N PHE A 28 0.26 -9.12 18.65
CA PHE A 28 -0.53 -7.93 18.89
C PHE A 28 0.15 -6.68 18.29
N ASP A 29 1.46 -6.53 18.51
CA ASP A 29 2.22 -5.41 17.94
C ASP A 29 2.19 -5.45 16.41
N LEU A 30 2.28 -6.65 15.82
CA LEU A 30 2.20 -6.86 14.37
C LEU A 30 0.81 -6.56 13.80
N VAL A 31 -0.27 -6.87 14.52
CA VAL A 31 -1.64 -6.47 14.14
C VAL A 31 -1.75 -4.94 14.13
N PHE A 32 -1.27 -4.26 15.17
CA PHE A 32 -1.27 -2.79 15.23
C PHE A 32 -0.40 -2.17 14.13
N LEU A 33 0.76 -2.76 13.83
CA LEU A 33 1.61 -2.35 12.72
C LEU A 33 0.84 -2.47 11.40
N GLY A 34 0.19 -3.60 11.14
CA GLY A 34 -0.62 -3.80 9.95
C GLY A 34 -1.75 -2.78 9.85
N ILE A 35 -2.53 -2.56 10.91
CA ILE A 35 -3.60 -1.55 10.94
C ILE A 35 -3.02 -0.15 10.66
N GLY A 36 -1.88 0.18 11.28
CA GLY A 36 -1.19 1.44 11.09
C GLY A 36 -0.71 1.67 9.65
N SER A 37 -0.27 0.62 8.98
CA SER A 37 0.19 0.69 7.58
C SER A 37 -0.95 0.73 6.57
N VAL A 38 -2.08 0.08 6.90
CA VAL A 38 -3.24 -0.09 6.01
C VAL A 38 -4.19 1.11 6.08
N ILE A 39 -4.46 1.65 7.28
CA ILE A 39 -5.37 2.79 7.46
C ILE A 39 -4.71 4.10 7.01
N GLY A 40 -5.19 4.62 5.88
CA GLY A 40 -4.75 5.88 5.28
C GLY A 40 -5.67 6.35 4.16
N THR A 41 -5.08 6.87 3.08
CA THR A 41 -5.80 7.50 1.96
C THR A 41 -6.87 6.62 1.32
N GLY A 42 -6.71 5.30 1.33
CA GLY A 42 -7.72 4.39 0.78
C GLY A 42 -9.09 4.55 1.42
N ILE A 43 -9.18 4.45 2.76
CA ILE A 43 -10.45 4.64 3.46
C ILE A 43 -10.87 6.11 3.50
N PHE A 44 -9.93 7.03 3.71
CA PHE A 44 -10.25 8.43 3.95
C PHE A 44 -10.62 9.19 2.66
N VAL A 45 -10.15 8.76 1.49
CA VAL A 45 -10.36 9.46 0.21
C VAL A 45 -10.96 8.52 -0.84
N LEU A 46 -10.30 7.40 -1.12
CA LEU A 46 -10.71 6.53 -2.24
C LEU A 46 -12.06 5.84 -2.03
N THR A 47 -12.54 5.72 -0.78
CA THR A 47 -13.92 5.29 -0.51
C THR A 47 -14.94 6.18 -1.21
N GLY A 48 -14.77 7.51 -1.15
CA GLY A 48 -15.70 8.45 -1.76
C GLY A 48 -15.65 8.41 -3.28
N VAL A 49 -14.43 8.37 -3.85
CA VAL A 49 -14.20 8.21 -5.29
C VAL A 49 -14.79 6.89 -5.80
N GLY A 50 -14.54 5.80 -5.08
CA GLY A 50 -15.06 4.46 -5.37
C GLY A 50 -16.59 4.41 -5.34
N ALA A 51 -17.20 5.03 -4.33
CA ALA A 51 -18.65 5.14 -4.23
C ALA A 51 -19.23 5.97 -5.38
N ALA A 52 -18.66 7.15 -5.65
CA ALA A 52 -19.22 8.10 -6.60
C ALA A 52 -19.12 7.63 -8.05
N LEU A 53 -18.02 6.98 -8.42
CA LEU A 53 -17.70 6.69 -9.83
C LEU A 53 -17.86 5.22 -10.23
N TYR A 54 -17.89 4.29 -9.28
CA TYR A 54 -17.79 2.86 -9.60
C TYR A 54 -18.89 1.99 -8.98
N ALA A 55 -19.22 2.14 -7.69
CA ALA A 55 -20.06 1.15 -6.99
C ALA A 55 -21.30 1.71 -6.28
N GLY A 56 -21.42 3.02 -6.08
CA GLY A 56 -22.48 3.60 -5.27
C GLY A 56 -22.43 3.10 -3.82
N PRO A 57 -23.59 2.93 -3.16
CA PRO A 57 -23.70 2.26 -1.85
C PRO A 57 -23.10 0.86 -1.82
N GLY A 58 -23.09 0.16 -2.97
CA GLY A 58 -22.44 -1.14 -3.16
C GLY A 58 -20.93 -1.17 -2.89
N ILE A 59 -20.28 -0.02 -2.70
CA ILE A 59 -18.85 0.07 -2.36
C ILE A 59 -18.49 -0.69 -1.06
N ALA A 60 -19.45 -0.86 -0.14
CA ALA A 60 -19.26 -1.68 1.04
C ALA A 60 -19.00 -3.17 0.67
N ILE A 61 -19.71 -3.70 -0.33
CA ILE A 61 -19.48 -5.06 -0.85
C ILE A 61 -18.14 -5.13 -1.59
N SER A 62 -17.76 -4.06 -2.30
CA SER A 62 -16.45 -3.95 -2.95
C SER A 62 -15.29 -4.12 -1.94
N PHE A 63 -15.41 -3.57 -0.73
CA PHE A 63 -14.42 -3.77 0.32
C PHE A 63 -14.31 -5.22 0.78
N ILE A 64 -15.42 -5.96 0.84
CA ILE A 64 -15.42 -7.38 1.17
C ILE A 64 -14.71 -8.15 0.05
N LEU A 65 -15.07 -7.91 -1.21
CA LEU A 65 -14.45 -8.57 -2.36
C LEU A 65 -12.94 -8.34 -2.41
N ALA A 66 -12.50 -7.09 -2.22
CA ALA A 66 -11.07 -6.75 -2.16
C ALA A 66 -10.37 -7.41 -0.97
N SER A 67 -11.02 -7.50 0.20
CA SER A 67 -10.45 -8.17 1.38
C SER A 67 -10.24 -9.66 1.17
N VAL A 68 -11.15 -10.35 0.46
CA VAL A 68 -11.03 -11.77 0.17
C VAL A 68 -9.81 -12.04 -0.72
N ALA A 69 -9.58 -11.19 -1.73
CA ALA A 69 -8.38 -11.25 -2.55
C ALA A 69 -7.11 -11.04 -1.70
N CYS A 70 -7.12 -10.04 -0.81
CA CYS A 70 -6.02 -9.77 0.11
C CYS A 70 -5.79 -10.92 1.11
N ALA A 71 -6.84 -11.62 1.54
CA ALA A 71 -6.72 -12.73 2.49
C ALA A 71 -6.04 -13.93 1.86
N PHE A 72 -6.41 -14.29 0.61
CA PHE A 72 -5.72 -15.35 -0.12
C PHE A 72 -4.25 -15.01 -0.40
N ALA A 73 -3.97 -13.78 -0.83
CA ALA A 73 -2.60 -13.30 -1.03
C ALA A 73 -1.82 -13.26 0.30
N GLY A 74 -2.43 -12.75 1.37
CA GLY A 74 -1.84 -12.64 2.70
C GLY A 74 -1.47 -13.99 3.31
N LEU A 75 -2.30 -15.02 3.12
CA LEU A 75 -1.98 -16.40 3.50
C LEU A 75 -0.76 -16.96 2.75
N ALA A 76 -0.63 -16.65 1.46
CA ALA A 76 0.56 -17.01 0.68
C ALA A 76 1.82 -16.27 1.21
N TYR A 77 1.71 -14.97 1.48
CA TYR A 77 2.78 -14.17 2.09
C TYR A 77 3.19 -14.68 3.47
N ALA A 78 2.23 -15.15 4.27
CA ALA A 78 2.49 -15.71 5.59
C ALA A 78 3.35 -16.99 5.52
N GLU A 79 3.11 -17.88 4.54
CA GLU A 79 3.97 -19.06 4.33
C GLU A 79 5.38 -18.60 3.92
N TYR A 80 5.50 -17.66 2.98
CA TYR A 80 6.80 -17.14 2.53
C TYR A 80 7.63 -16.48 3.62
N SER A 81 7.04 -15.52 4.33
CA SER A 81 7.72 -14.77 5.40
C SER A 81 8.16 -15.67 6.56
N SER A 82 7.44 -16.77 6.81
CA SER A 82 7.84 -17.77 7.80
C SER A 82 9.01 -18.66 7.35
N MET A 83 9.20 -18.85 6.04
CA MET A 83 10.28 -19.65 5.47
C MET A 83 11.56 -18.83 5.29
N VAL A 84 11.40 -17.58 4.86
CA VAL A 84 12.50 -16.66 4.59
C VAL A 84 12.24 -15.39 5.40
N PRO A 85 12.55 -15.37 6.71
CA PRO A 85 12.30 -14.22 7.57
C PRO A 85 13.38 -13.15 7.31
N VAL A 86 13.46 -12.69 6.07
CA VAL A 86 14.37 -11.62 5.63
C VAL A 86 13.59 -10.36 5.28
N SER A 87 14.18 -9.22 5.59
CA SER A 87 13.77 -7.90 5.10
C SER A 87 13.98 -7.81 3.58
N GLY A 88 13.00 -8.25 2.79
CA GLY A 88 13.06 -8.23 1.33
C GLY A 88 11.73 -8.36 0.58
N SER A 89 10.62 -8.55 1.29
CA SER A 89 9.25 -8.67 0.75
C SER A 89 9.17 -9.59 -0.49
N ALA A 90 8.23 -9.33 -1.40
CA ALA A 90 7.95 -10.10 -2.61
C ALA A 90 9.19 -10.37 -3.47
N TYR A 91 10.13 -9.41 -3.51
CA TYR A 91 11.37 -9.52 -4.27
C TYR A 91 12.24 -10.70 -3.81
N ALA A 92 12.55 -10.74 -2.51
CA ALA A 92 13.39 -11.81 -1.95
C ALA A 92 12.72 -13.19 -2.08
N TYR A 93 11.40 -13.24 -1.87
CA TYR A 93 10.63 -14.48 -1.99
C TYR A 93 10.64 -15.02 -3.41
N THR A 94 10.44 -14.13 -4.39
CA THR A 94 10.48 -14.49 -5.82
C THR A 94 11.87 -14.93 -6.25
N TYR A 95 12.93 -14.34 -5.71
CA TYR A 95 14.31 -14.74 -5.98
C TYR A 95 14.59 -16.16 -5.47
N ALA A 96 14.07 -16.51 -4.29
CA ALA A 96 14.21 -17.85 -3.74
C ALA A 96 13.37 -18.90 -4.49
N SER A 97 12.19 -18.55 -4.99
CA SER A 97 11.25 -19.49 -5.60
C SER A 97 11.37 -19.60 -7.12
N LEU A 98 11.23 -18.48 -7.84
CA LEU A 98 11.13 -18.40 -9.30
C LEU A 98 12.45 -18.02 -9.96
N GLY A 99 13.37 -17.39 -9.22
CA GLY A 99 14.71 -17.06 -9.68
C GLY A 99 14.86 -15.62 -10.18
N GLU A 100 16.08 -15.30 -10.61
CA GLU A 100 16.58 -13.94 -10.83
C GLU A 100 15.72 -13.08 -11.78
N PHE A 101 15.35 -13.58 -12.96
CA PHE A 101 14.57 -12.79 -13.92
C PHE A 101 13.20 -12.38 -13.36
N MET A 102 12.47 -13.33 -12.78
CA MET A 102 11.17 -13.03 -12.17
C MET A 102 11.31 -12.15 -10.94
N ALA A 103 12.37 -12.36 -10.14
CA ALA A 103 12.66 -11.51 -9.00
C ALA A 103 12.94 -10.07 -9.45
N PHE A 104 13.74 -9.87 -10.50
CA PHE A 104 13.99 -8.55 -11.05
C PHE A 104 12.69 -7.86 -11.49
N LEU A 105 11.82 -8.56 -12.23
CA LEU A 105 10.54 -7.99 -12.68
C LEU A 105 9.65 -7.60 -11.50
N VAL A 106 9.56 -8.44 -10.47
CA VAL A 106 8.85 -8.11 -9.24
C VAL A 106 9.47 -6.89 -8.57
N GLY A 107 10.79 -6.85 -8.39
CA GLY A 107 11.48 -5.71 -7.78
C GLY A 107 11.32 -4.41 -8.58
N TRP A 108 11.34 -4.48 -9.91
CA TRP A 108 11.09 -3.37 -10.81
C TRP A 108 9.65 -2.84 -10.70
N ASN A 109 8.68 -3.74 -10.55
CA ASN A 109 7.29 -3.37 -10.30
C ASN A 109 7.07 -2.82 -8.90
N LEU A 110 7.76 -3.34 -7.87
CA LEU A 110 7.73 -2.77 -6.52
C LEU A 110 8.25 -1.33 -6.51
N ILE A 111 9.30 -0.99 -7.28
CA ILE A 111 9.76 0.40 -7.41
C ILE A 111 8.63 1.31 -7.89
N LEU A 112 7.94 0.91 -8.96
CA LEU A 112 6.80 1.66 -9.47
C LEU A 112 5.72 1.77 -8.41
N GLU A 113 5.28 0.64 -7.87
CA GLU A 113 4.21 0.50 -6.88
C GLU A 113 4.43 1.43 -5.69
N TYR A 114 5.58 1.35 -5.01
CA TYR A 114 5.87 2.21 -3.87
C TYR A 114 5.85 3.69 -4.26
N THR A 115 6.38 4.03 -5.45
CA THR A 115 6.40 5.42 -5.94
C THR A 115 4.99 5.96 -6.15
N VAL A 116 4.14 5.23 -6.88
CA VAL A 116 2.77 5.66 -7.16
C VAL A 116 1.87 5.58 -5.92
N THR A 117 2.11 4.61 -5.02
CA THR A 117 1.36 4.51 -3.75
C THR A 117 1.69 5.69 -2.84
N CYS A 118 2.97 6.05 -2.67
CA CYS A 118 3.36 7.27 -1.95
C CYS A 118 2.72 8.51 -2.56
N SER A 119 2.67 8.59 -3.90
CA SER A 119 2.11 9.74 -4.60
C SER A 119 0.59 9.87 -4.37
N THR A 120 -0.12 8.73 -4.37
CA THR A 120 -1.55 8.66 -4.04
C THR A 120 -1.80 9.10 -2.60
N VAL A 121 -0.95 8.64 -1.67
CA VAL A 121 -1.07 8.96 -0.24
C VAL A 121 -0.82 10.46 -0.02
N ALA A 122 0.19 11.05 -0.66
CA ALA A 122 0.48 12.47 -0.61
C ALA A 122 -0.65 13.33 -1.23
N ALA A 123 -1.24 12.89 -2.33
CA ALA A 123 -2.39 13.56 -2.93
C ALA A 123 -3.62 13.54 -2.01
N GLY A 124 -3.88 12.40 -1.35
CA GLY A 124 -4.94 12.28 -0.36
C GLY A 124 -4.72 13.14 0.88
N TRP A 125 -3.47 13.21 1.37
CA TRP A 125 -3.08 14.12 2.45
C TRP A 125 -3.36 15.58 2.09
N SER A 126 -2.99 15.98 0.87
CA SER A 126 -3.25 17.33 0.36
C SER A 126 -4.75 17.67 0.36
N GLY A 127 -5.61 16.73 -0.08
CA GLY A 127 -7.05 16.91 -0.06
C GLY A 127 -7.62 17.33 1.29
N TYR A 128 -7.22 16.63 2.36
CA TYR A 128 -7.63 16.95 3.73
C TYR A 128 -7.06 18.27 4.25
N VAL A 129 -5.80 18.59 3.93
CA VAL A 129 -5.21 19.88 4.33
C VAL A 129 -5.92 21.03 3.66
N VAL A 130 -6.15 20.95 2.35
CA VAL A 130 -6.86 21.97 1.58
C VAL A 130 -8.29 22.15 2.11
N GLY A 131 -8.98 21.04 2.37
CA GLY A 131 -10.33 21.07 2.92
C GLY A 131 -10.41 21.69 4.31
N LEU A 132 -9.46 21.38 5.20
CA LEU A 132 -9.35 22.00 6.52
C LEU A 132 -9.06 23.50 6.44
N LEU A 133 -8.11 23.92 5.59
CA LEU A 133 -7.76 25.34 5.39
C LEU A 133 -8.94 26.13 4.81
N THR A 134 -9.62 25.58 3.80
CA THR A 134 -10.79 26.20 3.18
C THR A 134 -11.92 26.36 4.20
N SER A 135 -12.13 25.34 5.05
CA SER A 135 -13.13 25.40 6.14
C SER A 135 -12.79 26.42 7.21
N GLY A 136 -11.50 26.69 7.43
CA GLY A 136 -11.00 27.76 8.29
C GLY A 136 -11.10 29.16 7.68
N GLY A 137 -11.65 29.31 6.47
CA GLY A 137 -11.81 30.58 5.78
C GLY A 137 -10.61 31.00 4.93
N LEU A 138 -9.59 30.16 4.77
CA LEU A 138 -8.43 30.43 3.93
C LEU A 138 -8.72 30.02 2.48
N ASN A 139 -9.14 30.98 1.66
CA ASN A 139 -9.35 30.78 0.23
C ASN A 139 -8.02 30.91 -0.52
N LEU A 140 -7.34 29.79 -0.72
CA LEU A 140 -6.12 29.69 -1.53
C LEU A 140 -6.46 29.51 -3.02
N SER A 141 -5.61 30.02 -3.92
CA SER A 141 -5.85 29.85 -5.37
C SER A 141 -5.82 28.38 -5.76
N ILE A 142 -6.83 27.94 -6.53
CA ILE A 142 -6.95 26.58 -7.06
C ILE A 142 -5.72 26.15 -7.89
N ASP A 143 -5.01 27.12 -8.48
CA ASP A 143 -3.79 26.92 -9.28
C ASP A 143 -2.73 26.12 -8.54
N PHE A 144 -2.61 26.28 -7.22
CA PHE A 144 -1.59 25.62 -6.40
C PHE A 144 -2.11 24.46 -5.56
N LEU A 145 -3.40 24.14 -5.66
CA LEU A 145 -4.04 23.11 -4.84
C LEU A 145 -4.43 21.87 -5.64
N LYS A 146 -4.65 22.04 -6.95
CA LYS A 146 -5.10 20.98 -7.85
C LYS A 146 -4.11 20.73 -8.98
N VAL A 147 -4.19 19.52 -9.54
CA VAL A 147 -3.40 19.13 -10.71
C VAL A 147 -3.97 19.73 -12.00
N PRO A 148 -3.19 19.78 -13.11
CA PRO A 148 -3.66 20.32 -14.40
C PRO A 148 -4.96 19.72 -14.92
N ALA A 149 -5.12 18.40 -14.81
CA ALA A 149 -6.32 17.72 -15.26
C ALA A 149 -7.59 18.08 -14.43
N GLU A 150 -7.44 18.73 -13.28
CA GLU A 150 -8.53 19.18 -12.42
C GLU A 150 -8.66 20.72 -12.41
N GLY A 151 -7.97 21.41 -13.32
CA GLY A 151 -8.03 22.86 -13.51
C GLY A 151 -7.03 23.69 -12.68
N GLY A 152 -6.11 23.04 -11.94
CA GLY A 152 -4.99 23.74 -11.29
C GLY A 152 -3.72 23.75 -12.15
N ILE A 153 -2.59 24.16 -11.58
CA ILE A 153 -1.26 24.07 -12.21
C ILE A 153 -0.46 22.94 -11.56
N ILE A 154 -0.50 22.85 -10.24
CA ILE A 154 0.24 21.85 -9.46
C ILE A 154 -0.41 21.66 -8.09
N ASN A 155 -0.47 20.42 -7.60
CA ASN A 155 -0.84 20.11 -6.22
C ASN A 155 0.35 20.37 -5.28
N LEU A 156 0.54 21.63 -4.89
CA LEU A 156 1.68 22.08 -4.10
C LEU A 156 1.70 21.49 -2.67
N PRO A 157 0.58 21.31 -1.95
CA PRO A 157 0.62 20.68 -0.63
C PRO A 157 1.12 19.22 -0.68
N ALA A 158 0.79 18.46 -1.72
CA ALA A 158 1.28 17.09 -1.91
C ALA A 158 2.81 17.05 -2.15
N VAL A 159 3.33 18.00 -2.95
CA VAL A 159 4.78 18.19 -3.15
C VAL A 159 5.46 18.55 -1.83
N PHE A 160 4.87 19.49 -1.09
CA PHE A 160 5.43 19.99 0.16
C PHE A 160 5.57 18.89 1.21
N ILE A 161 4.50 18.12 1.47
CA ILE A 161 4.57 17.05 2.48
C ILE A 161 5.58 15.97 2.10
N THR A 162 5.66 15.62 0.81
CA THR A 162 6.61 14.61 0.32
C THR A 162 8.05 15.06 0.54
N MET A 163 8.37 16.32 0.18
CA MET A 163 9.71 16.89 0.38
C MET A 163 10.04 17.11 1.86
N PHE A 164 9.06 17.47 2.68
CA PHE A 164 9.23 17.57 4.12
C PHE A 164 9.61 16.21 4.72
N LEU A 165 8.88 15.14 4.39
CA LEU A 165 9.19 13.79 4.86
C LEU A 165 10.52 13.27 4.28
N CYS A 166 10.89 13.65 3.06
CA CYS A 166 12.20 13.37 2.49
C CYS A 166 13.33 13.87 3.41
N ILE A 167 13.24 15.12 3.88
CA ILE A 167 14.24 15.71 4.77
C ILE A 167 14.33 14.94 6.09
N LEU A 168 13.19 14.54 6.66
CA LEU A 168 13.14 13.74 7.87
C LEU A 168 13.81 12.37 7.68
N LEU A 169 13.49 11.67 6.59
CA LEU A 169 14.06 10.36 6.27
C LEU A 169 15.56 10.43 6.02
N VAL A 170 16.05 11.46 5.31
CA VAL A 170 17.49 11.65 5.07
C VAL A 170 18.25 11.92 6.36
N ARG A 171 17.69 12.73 7.28
CA ARG A 171 18.29 12.99 8.60
C ARG A 171 18.29 11.76 9.51
N GLY A 172 17.51 10.73 9.17
CA GLY A 172 17.37 9.51 9.93
C GLY A 172 16.39 9.71 11.08
N THR A 173 15.14 9.32 10.86
CA THR A 173 14.16 9.19 11.94
C THR A 173 14.35 7.82 12.61
N LYS A 174 14.88 7.83 13.84
CA LYS A 174 14.68 6.69 14.74
C LYS A 174 13.28 6.83 15.32
N GLU A 175 12.27 6.47 14.54
CA GLU A 175 10.90 6.45 15.04
C GLU A 175 10.82 5.47 16.21
N SER A 176 10.36 5.95 17.36
CA SER A 176 10.12 5.10 18.51
C SER A 176 8.86 4.28 18.25
N ILE A 177 8.91 2.96 18.47
CA ILE A 177 7.73 2.05 18.40
C ILE A 177 6.55 2.63 19.21
N PHE A 178 6.84 3.34 20.30
CA PHE A 178 5.86 4.05 21.12
C PHE A 178 5.09 5.13 20.36
N ILE A 179 5.78 5.96 19.57
CA ILE A 179 5.18 7.05 18.77
C ILE A 179 4.28 6.45 17.69
N ASN A 180 4.76 5.42 17.00
CA ASN A 180 3.94 4.71 16.00
C ASN A 180 2.67 4.14 16.63
N ARG A 181 2.77 3.50 17.80
CA ARG A 181 1.61 2.97 18.53
C ARG A 181 0.58 4.05 18.83
N ILE A 182 1.00 5.21 19.35
CA ILE A 182 0.10 6.35 19.62
C ILE A 182 -0.61 6.79 18.33
N LEU A 183 0.12 6.91 17.22
CA LEU A 183 -0.45 7.36 15.96
C LEU A 183 -1.51 6.38 15.42
N VAL A 184 -1.29 5.06 15.55
CA VAL A 184 -2.32 4.07 15.19
C VAL A 184 -3.58 4.24 16.04
N PHE A 185 -3.44 4.45 17.35
CA PHE A 185 -4.58 4.73 18.22
C PHE A 185 -5.34 5.99 17.80
N VAL A 186 -4.63 7.06 17.43
CA VAL A 186 -5.25 8.30 16.93
C VAL A 186 -6.07 8.03 15.67
N LYS A 187 -5.53 7.26 14.70
CA LYS A 187 -6.26 6.90 13.48
C LYS A 187 -7.55 6.15 13.77
N ILE A 188 -7.47 5.15 14.63
CA ILE A 188 -8.62 4.32 15.01
C ILE A 188 -9.65 5.19 15.74
N ALA A 189 -9.23 5.98 16.72
CA ALA A 189 -10.10 6.88 17.47
C ALA A 189 -10.86 7.85 16.57
N VAL A 190 -10.19 8.41 15.57
CA VAL A 190 -10.79 9.33 14.59
C VAL A 190 -11.88 8.65 13.75
N ILE A 191 -11.66 7.40 13.33
CA ILE A 191 -12.69 6.60 12.65
C ILE A 191 -13.89 6.38 13.59
N PHE A 192 -13.66 6.02 14.85
CA PHE A 192 -14.75 5.86 15.81
C PHE A 192 -15.51 7.16 16.07
N ILE A 193 -14.82 8.31 16.16
CA ILE A 193 -15.47 9.63 16.29
C ILE A 193 -16.36 9.89 15.07
N PHE A 194 -15.86 9.66 13.85
CA PHE A 194 -16.67 9.76 12.65
C PHE A 194 -17.92 8.89 12.72
N LEU A 195 -17.76 7.60 13.04
CA LEU A 195 -18.87 6.66 13.14
C LEU A 195 -19.91 7.08 14.18
N CYS A 196 -19.47 7.51 15.37
CA CYS A 196 -20.38 7.92 16.45
C CYS A 196 -21.22 9.16 16.06
N LEU A 197 -20.62 10.12 15.36
CA LEU A 197 -21.30 11.34 14.92
C LEU A 197 -22.19 11.10 13.69
N ALA A 198 -21.75 10.24 12.77
CA ALA A 198 -22.42 10.02 11.49
C ALA A 198 -23.59 9.03 11.58
N ILE A 199 -23.48 7.94 12.35
CA ILE A 199 -24.50 6.87 12.41
C ILE A 199 -25.92 7.40 12.71
N PRO A 200 -26.13 8.32 13.68
CA PRO A 200 -27.48 8.84 13.97
C PRO A 200 -28.13 9.62 12.82
N ASN A 201 -27.34 10.04 11.82
CA ASN A 201 -27.78 10.88 10.71
C ASN A 201 -27.92 10.10 9.39
N ILE A 202 -27.89 8.77 9.43
CA ILE A 202 -28.07 7.92 8.25
C ILE A 202 -29.48 8.08 7.71
N ASP A 203 -29.57 8.42 6.43
CA ASP A 203 -30.81 8.41 5.67
C ASP A 203 -30.79 7.24 4.68
N VAL A 204 -31.63 6.23 4.96
CA VAL A 204 -31.73 4.99 4.18
C VAL A 204 -32.08 5.26 2.71
N ARG A 205 -32.68 6.40 2.39
CA ARG A 205 -32.99 6.81 1.00
C ARG A 205 -31.71 6.99 0.17
N ASN A 206 -30.58 7.31 0.78
CA ASN A 206 -29.31 7.43 0.07
C ASN A 206 -28.77 6.08 -0.43
N TRP A 207 -29.32 4.96 0.07
CA TRP A 207 -29.01 3.62 -0.42
C TRP A 207 -29.92 3.16 -1.57
N ASP A 208 -30.84 3.98 -2.04
CA ASP A 208 -31.67 3.68 -3.21
C ASP A 208 -31.28 4.59 -4.41
N PRO A 209 -30.79 4.02 -5.53
CA PRO A 209 -30.48 2.61 -5.76
C PRO A 209 -29.18 2.14 -5.07
N PHE A 210 -29.15 0.91 -4.57
CA PHE A 210 -27.98 0.37 -3.88
C PHE A 210 -26.82 0.03 -4.83
N LEU A 211 -27.17 -0.46 -6.03
CA LEU A 211 -26.23 -0.83 -7.09
C LEU A 211 -26.49 -0.02 -8.37
N PRO A 212 -26.26 1.30 -8.37
CA PRO A 212 -26.51 2.15 -9.54
C PRO A 212 -25.67 1.74 -10.76
N PHE A 213 -24.50 1.14 -10.52
CA PHE A 213 -23.57 0.66 -11.55
C PHE A 213 -23.65 -0.86 -11.78
N GLY A 214 -24.68 -1.51 -11.22
CA GLY A 214 -24.87 -2.96 -11.29
C GLY A 214 -23.78 -3.77 -10.60
N TYR A 215 -23.81 -5.09 -10.78
CA TYR A 215 -22.83 -6.01 -10.18
C TYR A 215 -21.40 -5.79 -10.70
N GLN A 216 -21.26 -5.34 -11.94
CA GLN A 216 -19.96 -5.01 -12.53
C GLN A 216 -19.29 -3.84 -11.78
N GLY A 217 -20.09 -2.85 -11.33
CA GLY A 217 -19.61 -1.74 -10.51
C GLY A 217 -18.99 -2.16 -9.19
N ILE A 218 -19.46 -3.27 -8.59
CA ILE A 218 -18.87 -3.82 -7.36
C ILE A 218 -17.41 -4.28 -7.63
N ALA A 219 -17.18 -4.95 -8.76
CA ALA A 219 -15.86 -5.45 -9.13
C ALA A 219 -14.89 -4.33 -9.48
N SER A 220 -15.32 -3.34 -10.27
CA SER A 220 -14.52 -2.14 -10.56
C SER A 220 -14.26 -1.31 -9.31
N GLY A 221 -15.27 -1.14 -8.45
CA GLY A 221 -15.11 -0.50 -7.15
C GLY A 221 -14.10 -1.23 -6.27
N ALA A 222 -14.13 -2.57 -6.25
CA ALA A 222 -13.18 -3.40 -5.49
C ALA A 222 -11.75 -3.23 -6.01
N ALA A 223 -11.57 -3.13 -7.33
CA ALA A 223 -10.27 -2.87 -7.93
C ALA A 223 -9.70 -1.50 -7.54
N ILE A 224 -10.55 -0.49 -7.25
CA ILE A 224 -10.13 0.82 -6.77
C ILE A 224 -9.85 0.80 -5.26
N VAL A 225 -10.80 0.32 -4.44
CA VAL A 225 -10.65 0.31 -2.97
C VAL A 225 -9.69 -0.77 -2.47
N PHE A 226 -9.22 -1.67 -3.33
CA PHE A 226 -8.07 -2.54 -3.05
C PHE A 226 -6.89 -1.73 -2.52
N PHE A 227 -6.70 -0.49 -3.00
CA PHE A 227 -5.68 0.43 -2.50
C PHE A 227 -5.69 0.56 -0.98
N ALA A 228 -6.87 0.56 -0.36
CA ALA A 228 -7.03 0.71 1.08
C ALA A 228 -6.45 -0.45 1.88
N TYR A 229 -6.19 -1.59 1.24
CA TYR A 229 -5.58 -2.77 1.86
C TYR A 229 -4.06 -2.86 1.62
N ILE A 230 -3.49 -2.01 0.76
CA ILE A 230 -2.04 -1.98 0.56
C ILE A 230 -1.36 -1.59 1.88
N GLY A 231 -0.35 -2.36 2.29
CA GLY A 231 0.39 -2.15 3.53
C GLY A 231 0.27 -3.28 4.55
N PHE A 232 -0.64 -4.25 4.39
CA PHE A 232 -0.66 -5.43 5.28
C PHE A 232 0.63 -6.26 5.14
N ASP A 233 1.26 -6.22 3.97
CA ASP A 233 2.51 -6.89 3.65
C ASP A 233 3.71 -6.23 4.34
N ALA A 234 3.57 -4.99 4.84
CA ALA A 234 4.56 -4.38 5.73
C ALA A 234 4.77 -5.21 7.01
N VAL A 235 3.75 -5.94 7.47
CA VAL A 235 3.87 -6.89 8.59
C VAL A 235 4.87 -8.00 8.25
N ALA A 236 4.85 -8.50 7.02
CA ALA A 236 5.79 -9.52 6.56
C ALA A 236 7.24 -9.00 6.54
N THR A 237 7.45 -7.70 6.29
CA THR A 237 8.80 -7.10 6.34
C THR A 237 9.36 -7.00 7.77
N SER A 238 8.50 -7.04 8.78
CA SER A 238 8.88 -7.02 10.20
C SER A 238 9.11 -8.42 10.77
N ALA A 239 9.18 -9.45 9.92
CA ALA A 239 9.41 -10.83 10.33
C ALA A 239 10.75 -11.03 11.08
N GLU A 240 11.77 -10.22 10.78
CA GLU A 240 13.08 -10.25 11.47
C GLU A 240 12.98 -9.78 12.94
N GLU A 241 11.99 -8.93 13.26
CA GLU A 241 11.77 -8.33 14.57
C GLU A 241 10.69 -9.07 15.40
N ALA A 242 9.99 -10.02 14.77
CA ALA A 242 8.95 -10.82 15.42
C ALA A 242 9.53 -11.86 16.39
N LYS A 243 8.90 -12.00 17.57
CA LYS A 243 9.30 -12.96 18.60
C LYS A 243 9.15 -14.40 18.12
N ASN A 244 8.01 -14.73 17.52
CA ASN A 244 7.79 -16.00 16.82
C ASN A 244 7.24 -15.73 15.41
N PRO A 245 8.12 -15.52 14.39
CA PRO A 245 7.69 -15.17 13.04
C PRO A 245 6.73 -16.20 12.41
N SER A 246 6.86 -17.48 12.80
CA SER A 246 6.03 -18.58 12.27
C SER A 246 4.56 -18.50 12.71
N ARG A 247 4.27 -17.83 13.82
CA ARG A 247 2.92 -17.69 14.39
C ARG A 247 2.44 -16.25 14.33
N ASP A 248 3.30 -15.33 14.72
CA ASP A 248 2.92 -13.94 14.99
C ASP A 248 2.74 -13.14 13.68
N VAL A 249 3.53 -13.40 12.63
CA VAL A 249 3.39 -12.75 11.31
C VAL A 249 2.07 -13.13 10.61
N PRO A 250 1.68 -14.42 10.50
CA PRO A 250 0.37 -14.78 9.97
C PRO A 250 -0.79 -14.14 10.72
N ILE A 251 -0.73 -14.11 12.07
CA ILE A 251 -1.75 -13.46 12.91
C ILE A 251 -1.76 -11.96 12.66
N GLY A 252 -0.61 -11.32 12.54
CA GLY A 252 -0.49 -9.90 12.22
C GLY A 252 -1.13 -9.54 10.89
N ILE A 253 -0.83 -10.31 9.83
CA ILE A 253 -1.37 -10.09 8.48
C ILE A 253 -2.90 -10.26 8.48
N LEU A 254 -3.41 -11.42 8.93
CA LEU A 254 -4.84 -11.71 8.84
C LEU A 254 -5.67 -10.94 9.86
N GLY A 255 -5.13 -10.74 11.06
CA GLY A 255 -5.79 -9.98 12.12
C GLY A 255 -5.94 -8.51 11.76
N SER A 256 -4.88 -7.89 11.21
CA SER A 256 -4.98 -6.51 10.72
C SER A 256 -5.95 -6.39 9.55
N LEU A 257 -5.91 -7.32 8.59
CA LEU A 257 -6.85 -7.34 7.46
C LEU A 257 -8.30 -7.44 7.92
N ALA A 258 -8.63 -8.36 8.83
CA ALA A 258 -9.99 -8.55 9.33
C ALA A 258 -10.53 -7.29 10.04
N VAL A 259 -9.73 -6.67 10.90
CA VAL A 259 -10.11 -5.43 11.59
C VAL A 259 -10.33 -4.29 10.60
N CYS A 260 -9.39 -4.10 9.66
CA CYS A 260 -9.51 -3.07 8.63
C CYS A 260 -10.75 -3.31 7.75
N THR A 261 -11.02 -4.54 7.31
CA THR A 261 -12.20 -4.86 6.51
C THR A 261 -13.50 -4.53 7.21
N LEU A 262 -13.62 -4.86 8.51
CA LEU A 262 -14.81 -4.52 9.28
C LEU A 262 -14.99 -2.99 9.36
N LEU A 263 -13.93 -2.25 9.70
CA LEU A 263 -13.98 -0.80 9.75
C LEU A 263 -14.33 -0.19 8.38
N TYR A 264 -13.76 -0.74 7.31
CA TYR A 264 -13.94 -0.24 5.95
C TYR A 264 -15.36 -0.45 5.45
N PHE A 265 -15.92 -1.64 5.71
CA PHE A 265 -17.31 -1.94 5.42
C PHE A 265 -18.25 -0.97 6.15
N ILE A 266 -18.05 -0.78 7.46
CA ILE A 266 -18.91 0.10 8.28
C ILE A 266 -18.79 1.55 7.80
N VAL A 267 -17.57 2.06 7.61
CA VAL A 267 -17.35 3.44 7.14
C VAL A 267 -17.97 3.66 5.76
N ALA A 268 -17.85 2.71 4.83
CA ALA A 268 -18.48 2.78 3.52
C ALA A 268 -20.02 2.87 3.60
N MET A 269 -20.64 2.01 4.41
CA MET A 269 -22.10 2.02 4.62
C MET A 269 -22.56 3.32 5.25
N VAL A 270 -21.87 3.79 6.30
CA VAL A 270 -22.21 5.04 6.98
C VAL A 270 -22.04 6.23 6.04
N LEU A 271 -20.91 6.33 5.34
CA LEU A 271 -20.59 7.43 4.44
C LEU A 271 -21.61 7.57 3.31
N THR A 272 -21.98 6.47 2.66
CA THR A 272 -23.01 6.46 1.61
C THR A 272 -24.43 6.60 2.16
N GLY A 273 -24.64 6.31 3.44
CA GLY A 273 -25.92 6.50 4.13
C GLY A 273 -26.18 7.95 4.53
N ILE A 274 -25.14 8.75 4.78
CA ILE A 274 -25.30 10.17 5.17
C ILE A 274 -25.24 11.14 4.00
N VAL A 275 -24.53 10.78 2.92
CA VAL A 275 -24.38 11.63 1.74
C VAL A 275 -24.66 10.80 0.48
N PRO A 276 -25.50 11.30 -0.45
CA PRO A 276 -25.71 10.65 -1.74
C PRO A 276 -24.39 10.36 -2.46
N TYR A 277 -24.24 9.14 -3.00
CA TYR A 277 -22.96 8.70 -3.58
C TYR A 277 -22.44 9.64 -4.67
N THR A 278 -23.32 10.32 -5.41
CA THR A 278 -22.98 11.29 -6.46
C THR A 278 -22.20 12.51 -5.96
N GLN A 279 -22.28 12.84 -4.67
CA GLN A 279 -21.57 13.96 -4.06
C GLN A 279 -20.26 13.54 -3.35
N LEU A 280 -19.95 12.24 -3.33
CA LEU A 280 -18.78 11.71 -2.64
C LEU A 280 -17.47 11.79 -3.46
N ASN A 281 -17.52 12.23 -4.71
CA ASN A 281 -16.33 12.47 -5.54
C ASN A 281 -15.63 13.77 -5.13
N ASN A 282 -15.09 13.80 -3.92
CA ASN A 282 -14.34 14.94 -3.38
C ASN A 282 -13.07 14.45 -2.67
N ALA A 283 -12.20 15.40 -2.30
CA ALA A 283 -10.86 15.11 -1.80
C ALA A 283 -10.80 14.71 -0.31
N GLU A 284 -11.89 14.90 0.45
CA GLU A 284 -11.96 14.63 1.90
C GLU A 284 -13.32 14.07 2.34
N PRO A 285 -13.82 12.98 1.73
CA PRO A 285 -15.23 12.58 1.81
C PRO A 285 -15.72 12.35 3.24
N VAL A 286 -14.89 11.80 4.13
CA VAL A 286 -15.26 11.55 5.54
C VAL A 286 -15.45 12.86 6.31
N ALA A 287 -14.55 13.83 6.13
CA ALA A 287 -14.67 15.15 6.75
C ALA A 287 -15.81 15.97 6.11
N TYR A 288 -15.95 15.91 4.79
CA TYR A 288 -17.06 16.52 4.05
C TYR A 288 -18.41 16.03 4.58
N ALA A 289 -18.56 14.73 4.77
CA ALA A 289 -19.78 14.12 5.27
C ALA A 289 -20.24 14.76 6.59
N LEU A 290 -19.35 14.83 7.59
CA LEU A 290 -19.64 15.46 8.89
C LEU A 290 -20.00 16.94 8.75
N ARG A 291 -19.40 17.65 7.78
CA ARG A 291 -19.70 19.06 7.52
C ARG A 291 -21.12 19.24 7.00
N VAL A 292 -21.54 18.38 6.05
CA VAL A 292 -22.88 18.43 5.45
C VAL A 292 -23.97 18.11 6.46
N ILE A 293 -23.72 17.17 7.38
CA ILE A 293 -24.69 16.82 8.44
C ILE A 293 -24.63 17.75 9.67
N GLY A 294 -23.95 18.90 9.59
CA GLY A 294 -23.97 19.94 10.62
C GLY A 294 -22.97 19.76 11.78
N TYR A 295 -21.94 18.94 11.62
CA TYR A 295 -20.86 18.73 12.61
C TYR A 295 -19.51 19.32 12.13
N PRO A 296 -19.36 20.65 11.97
CA PRO A 296 -18.13 21.27 11.47
C PRO A 296 -16.92 21.04 12.40
N PHE A 297 -17.14 21.04 13.72
CA PHE A 297 -16.07 20.73 14.68
C PHE A 297 -15.65 19.26 14.63
N GLY A 298 -16.61 18.34 14.48
CA GLY A 298 -16.34 16.92 14.25
C GLY A 298 -15.57 16.69 12.95
N SER A 299 -15.96 17.39 11.88
CA SER A 299 -15.26 17.42 10.58
C SER A 299 -13.79 17.84 10.76
N ALA A 300 -13.52 18.92 11.52
CA ALA A 300 -12.17 19.39 11.77
C ALA A 300 -11.31 18.39 12.57
N ILE A 301 -11.87 17.78 13.63
CA ILE A 301 -11.17 16.74 14.42
C ILE A 301 -10.80 15.56 13.51
N VAL A 302 -11.76 15.09 12.72
CA VAL A 302 -11.55 13.96 11.82
C VAL A 302 -10.53 14.30 10.73
N ALA A 303 -10.58 15.52 10.19
CA ALA A 303 -9.62 15.97 9.19
C ALA A 303 -8.19 16.03 9.75
N VAL A 304 -7.99 16.63 10.94
CA VAL A 304 -6.68 16.65 11.61
C VAL A 304 -6.18 15.23 11.90
N GLY A 305 -7.07 14.38 12.39
CA GLY A 305 -6.79 12.96 12.61
C GLY A 305 -6.36 12.21 11.35
N ALA A 306 -7.06 12.45 10.23
CA ALA A 306 -6.73 11.89 8.93
C ALA A 306 -5.38 12.43 8.41
N ILE A 307 -5.09 13.73 8.55
CA ILE A 307 -3.81 14.33 8.18
C ILE A 307 -2.65 13.64 8.93
N CYS A 308 -2.73 13.58 10.27
CA CYS A 308 -1.74 12.87 11.08
C CYS A 308 -1.63 11.40 10.67
N GLY A 309 -2.77 10.75 10.42
CA GLY A 309 -2.83 9.36 10.04
C GLY A 309 -2.15 9.06 8.70
N ILE A 310 -2.49 9.83 7.67
CA ILE A 310 -1.97 9.69 6.31
C ILE A 310 -0.48 10.03 6.26
N THR A 311 -0.01 11.03 7.03
CA THR A 311 1.43 11.36 7.11
C THR A 311 2.26 10.14 7.55
N THR A 312 1.78 9.36 8.51
CA THR A 312 2.51 8.17 8.99
C THR A 312 2.57 7.07 7.94
N VAL A 313 1.50 6.87 7.17
CA VAL A 313 1.49 5.92 6.05
C VAL A 313 2.50 6.35 4.99
N LEU A 314 2.51 7.64 4.64
CA LEU A 314 3.45 8.18 3.66
C LEU A 314 4.91 7.98 4.09
N LEU A 315 5.21 8.22 5.37
CA LEU A 315 6.55 7.99 5.92
C LEU A 315 6.97 6.53 5.80
N VAL A 316 6.09 5.58 6.17
CA VAL A 316 6.35 4.14 6.09
C VAL A 316 6.57 3.69 4.65
N LEU A 317 5.77 4.16 3.71
CA LEU A 317 5.90 3.80 2.30
C LEU A 317 7.16 4.38 1.65
N LEU A 318 7.51 5.64 1.92
CA LEU A 318 8.76 6.25 1.44
C LEU A 318 9.98 5.51 1.99
N TYR A 319 9.90 5.08 3.25
CA TYR A 319 10.94 4.24 3.86
C TYR A 319 11.04 2.86 3.19
N GLY A 320 9.91 2.21 2.94
CA GLY A 320 9.82 0.94 2.21
C GLY A 320 10.41 1.03 0.79
N GLN A 321 10.07 2.10 0.06
CA GLN A 321 10.62 2.41 -1.25
C GLN A 321 12.15 2.42 -1.23
N ALA A 322 12.74 3.16 -0.28
CA ALA A 322 14.19 3.26 -0.15
C ALA A 322 14.86 1.90 0.13
N ARG A 323 14.22 1.03 0.93
CA ARG A 323 14.69 -0.34 1.20
C ARG A 323 14.66 -1.23 -0.05
N VAL A 324 13.62 -1.14 -0.89
CA VAL A 324 13.52 -1.92 -2.14
C VAL A 324 14.67 -1.56 -3.09
N PHE A 325 14.92 -0.27 -3.29
CA PHE A 325 16.07 0.20 -4.07
C PHE A 325 17.40 -0.31 -3.50
N PHE A 326 17.56 -0.26 -2.17
CA PHE A 326 18.77 -0.76 -1.51
C PHE A 326 18.97 -2.26 -1.73
N ALA A 327 17.92 -3.07 -1.61
CA ALA A 327 17.97 -4.51 -1.85
C ALA A 327 18.36 -4.83 -3.30
N LEU A 328 17.75 -4.16 -4.28
CA LEU A 328 18.09 -4.31 -5.71
C LEU A 328 19.53 -3.89 -6.01
N SER A 329 20.01 -2.82 -5.39
CA SER A 329 21.38 -2.35 -5.58
C SER A 329 22.41 -3.28 -4.95
N ARG A 330 22.11 -3.82 -3.77
CA ARG A 330 22.93 -4.83 -3.09
C ARG A 330 23.11 -6.07 -3.96
N ASP A 331 22.06 -6.53 -4.63
CA ASP A 331 22.11 -7.71 -5.51
C ASP A 331 22.67 -7.38 -6.93
N GLY A 332 23.09 -6.13 -7.17
CA GLY A 332 23.71 -5.69 -8.43
C GLY A 332 22.72 -5.43 -9.57
N MET A 333 21.42 -5.41 -9.27
CA MET A 333 20.36 -5.25 -10.27
C MET A 333 20.21 -3.81 -10.76
N ILE A 334 20.63 -2.83 -9.94
CA ILE A 334 20.67 -1.41 -10.28
C ILE A 334 22.04 -0.81 -9.89
N PRO A 335 22.47 0.31 -10.49
CA PRO A 335 23.78 0.90 -10.24
C PRO A 335 24.08 1.17 -8.75
N LYS A 336 25.21 0.65 -8.26
CA LYS A 336 25.67 0.79 -6.86
C LYS A 336 25.82 2.25 -6.39
N GLY A 337 26.09 3.16 -7.31
CA GLY A 337 26.24 4.59 -7.00
C GLY A 337 24.97 5.24 -6.45
N ILE A 338 23.80 4.67 -6.75
CA ILE A 338 22.50 5.20 -6.32
C ILE A 338 22.30 4.95 -4.81
N CYS A 339 22.83 3.86 -4.26
CA CYS A 339 22.65 3.48 -2.85
C CYS A 339 23.78 3.93 -1.91
N ARG A 340 24.43 5.08 -2.19
CA ARG A 340 25.43 5.63 -1.26
C ARG A 340 24.79 5.99 0.08
N VAL A 341 25.41 5.49 1.14
CA VAL A 341 25.00 5.74 2.52
C VAL A 341 25.62 7.06 3.00
N HIS A 342 24.82 7.90 3.67
CA HIS A 342 25.25 9.18 4.20
C HIS A 342 26.22 8.99 5.37
N LYS A 343 27.41 9.62 5.33
CA LYS A 343 28.47 9.43 6.34
C LYS A 343 28.04 9.74 7.79
N LYS A 344 27.23 10.78 7.98
CA LYS A 344 26.71 11.19 9.31
C LYS A 344 25.48 10.40 9.78
N TYR A 345 24.44 10.31 8.94
CA TYR A 345 23.14 9.75 9.31
C TYR A 345 22.98 8.26 9.02
N HIS A 346 23.92 7.65 8.29
CA HIS A 346 23.88 6.23 7.90
C HIS A 346 22.62 5.84 7.09
N THR A 347 22.04 6.80 6.36
CA THR A 347 20.84 6.64 5.52
C THR A 347 21.15 6.64 4.02
N PRO A 348 20.39 5.91 3.18
CA PRO A 348 20.56 5.91 1.72
C PRO A 348 19.98 7.20 1.09
N TYR A 349 20.68 8.31 1.25
CA TYR A 349 20.13 9.64 0.95
C TYR A 349 19.83 9.89 -0.53
N LEU A 350 20.64 9.38 -1.46
CA LEU A 350 20.43 9.62 -2.91
C LEU A 350 19.15 8.94 -3.43
N VAL A 351 18.94 7.68 -3.06
CA VAL A 351 17.68 6.96 -3.35
C VAL A 351 16.50 7.71 -2.76
N THR A 352 16.62 8.14 -1.49
CA THR A 352 15.52 8.79 -0.77
C THR A 352 15.13 10.10 -1.47
N ILE A 353 16.12 10.94 -1.79
CA ILE A 353 15.90 12.22 -2.48
C ILE A 353 15.33 11.99 -3.88
N GLY A 354 15.93 11.10 -4.67
CA GLY A 354 15.46 10.80 -6.03
C GLY A 354 14.04 10.22 -6.04
N GLY A 355 13.74 9.30 -5.13
CA GLY A 355 12.42 8.72 -4.94
C GLY A 355 11.39 9.77 -4.53
N CYS A 356 11.69 10.64 -3.56
CA CYS A 356 10.79 11.70 -3.13
C CYS A 356 10.55 12.76 -4.21
N ILE A 357 11.55 13.05 -5.05
CA ILE A 357 11.37 13.93 -6.22
C ILE A 357 10.38 13.30 -7.20
N LEU A 358 10.54 12.02 -7.53
CA LEU A 358 9.61 11.30 -8.41
C LEU A 358 8.19 11.27 -7.83
N VAL A 359 8.06 10.98 -6.54
CA VAL A 359 6.77 11.01 -5.82
C VAL A 359 6.15 12.39 -5.86
N SER A 360 6.94 13.45 -5.63
CA SER A 360 6.46 14.83 -5.66
C SER A 360 5.96 15.23 -7.05
N LEU A 361 6.68 14.85 -8.10
CA LEU A 361 6.27 15.13 -9.47
C LEU A 361 4.96 14.40 -9.82
N ILE A 362 4.84 13.12 -9.46
CA ILE A 362 3.61 12.37 -9.75
C ILE A 362 2.43 12.93 -8.94
N ALA A 363 2.60 13.14 -7.63
CA ALA A 363 1.54 13.67 -6.77
C ALA A 363 1.16 15.12 -7.12
N GLY A 364 2.10 15.89 -7.64
CA GLY A 364 1.90 17.29 -8.04
C GLY A 364 1.15 17.46 -9.36
N PHE A 365 1.25 16.51 -10.29
CA PHE A 365 0.77 16.69 -11.67
C PHE A 365 -0.25 15.64 -12.15
N VAL A 366 -0.41 14.52 -11.45
CA VAL A 366 -1.27 13.42 -11.89
C VAL A 366 -2.49 13.28 -10.97
N PRO A 367 -3.71 13.12 -11.51
CA PRO A 367 -4.92 12.89 -10.71
C PRO A 367 -4.84 11.66 -9.81
N ILE A 368 -5.39 11.76 -8.60
CA ILE A 368 -5.29 10.72 -7.57
C ILE A 368 -5.87 9.36 -8.04
N ASN A 369 -6.96 9.36 -8.82
CA ASN A 369 -7.57 8.14 -9.33
C ASN A 369 -6.62 7.39 -10.27
N VAL A 370 -5.94 8.11 -11.17
CA VAL A 370 -4.98 7.52 -12.11
C VAL A 370 -3.79 6.95 -11.37
N ILE A 371 -3.28 7.65 -10.36
CA ILE A 371 -2.16 7.16 -9.55
C ILE A 371 -2.57 5.92 -8.74
N ALA A 372 -3.76 5.92 -8.14
CA ALA A 372 -4.28 4.80 -7.36
C ALA A 372 -4.50 3.54 -8.22
N GLU A 373 -5.05 3.68 -9.42
CA GLU A 373 -5.20 2.57 -10.38
C GLU A 373 -3.84 1.94 -10.73
N MET A 374 -2.81 2.77 -10.94
CA MET A 374 -1.43 2.32 -11.18
C MET A 374 -0.82 1.62 -9.97
N ALA A 375 -1.11 2.07 -8.76
CA ALA A 375 -0.68 1.40 -7.53
C ALA A 375 -1.32 0.02 -7.39
N ASN A 376 -2.62 -0.08 -7.69
CA ASN A 376 -3.38 -1.32 -7.59
C ASN A 376 -2.88 -2.37 -8.59
N ILE A 377 -2.68 -2.02 -9.87
CA ILE A 377 -2.18 -3.00 -10.86
C ILE A 377 -0.78 -3.52 -10.50
N GLY A 378 0.10 -2.66 -9.98
CA GLY A 378 1.44 -3.03 -9.52
C GLY A 378 1.37 -4.04 -8.37
N THR A 379 0.65 -3.71 -7.31
CA THR A 379 0.51 -4.55 -6.12
C THR A 379 -0.19 -5.88 -6.43
N LEU A 380 -1.30 -5.84 -7.19
CA LEU A 380 -2.03 -7.03 -7.59
C LEU A 380 -1.15 -7.99 -8.41
N SER A 381 -0.30 -7.45 -9.29
CA SER A 381 0.66 -8.27 -10.04
C SER A 381 1.70 -8.94 -9.13
N ALA A 382 2.19 -8.24 -8.11
CA ALA A 382 3.12 -8.80 -7.12
C ALA A 382 2.45 -9.91 -6.30
N PHE A 383 1.18 -9.73 -5.91
CA PHE A 383 0.41 -10.74 -5.17
C PHE A 383 0.06 -11.95 -6.02
N PHE A 384 -0.26 -11.75 -7.31
CA PHE A 384 -0.44 -12.82 -8.27
C PHE A 384 0.82 -13.70 -8.36
N ILE A 385 1.99 -13.07 -8.54
CA ILE A 385 3.27 -13.78 -8.64
C ILE A 385 3.63 -14.46 -7.32
N ALA A 386 3.36 -13.83 -6.18
CA ALA A 386 3.59 -14.45 -4.87
C ALA A 386 2.71 -15.70 -4.66
N GLY A 387 1.41 -15.64 -5.01
CA GLY A 387 0.51 -16.79 -4.94
C GLY A 387 0.99 -17.96 -5.81
N PHE A 388 1.42 -17.68 -7.04
CA PHE A 388 2.05 -18.67 -7.92
C PHE A 388 3.35 -19.23 -7.33
N GLY A 389 4.19 -18.35 -6.80
CA GLY A 389 5.48 -18.71 -6.24
C GLY A 389 5.38 -19.69 -5.07
N VAL A 390 4.46 -19.47 -4.12
CA VAL A 390 4.31 -20.38 -2.96
C VAL A 390 3.89 -21.75 -3.43
N LEU A 391 2.90 -21.81 -4.33
CA LEU A 391 2.41 -23.06 -4.89
C LEU A 391 3.53 -23.81 -5.62
N TYR A 392 4.29 -23.10 -6.45
CA TYR A 392 5.43 -23.65 -7.17
C TYR A 392 6.51 -24.18 -6.21
N LEU A 393 6.81 -23.45 -5.13
CA LEU A 393 7.78 -23.87 -4.13
C LEU A 393 7.29 -25.10 -3.33
N ARG A 394 5.98 -25.22 -3.11
CA ARG A 394 5.37 -26.39 -2.45
C ARG A 394 5.56 -27.67 -3.26
N ILE A 395 5.50 -27.57 -4.57
CA ILE A 395 5.64 -28.70 -5.49
C ILE A 395 7.13 -29.04 -5.72
N THR A 396 7.97 -28.02 -5.93
CA THR A 396 9.37 -28.23 -6.34
C THR A 396 10.34 -28.49 -5.19
N ARG A 397 10.04 -27.99 -4.00
CA ARG A 397 10.88 -28.15 -2.79
C ARG A 397 10.03 -28.46 -1.56
N PRO A 398 9.37 -29.64 -1.52
CA PRO A 398 8.52 -30.03 -0.40
C PRO A 398 9.29 -30.15 0.93
N GLU A 399 10.57 -30.48 0.89
CA GLU A 399 11.47 -30.76 2.02
C GLU A 399 11.80 -29.53 2.88
N ILE A 400 11.64 -28.31 2.37
CA ILE A 400 11.99 -27.10 3.12
C ILE A 400 11.11 -26.99 4.38
N LYS A 401 11.74 -26.74 5.53
CA LYS A 401 11.04 -26.44 6.79
C LYS A 401 10.28 -25.13 6.65
N ARG A 402 8.98 -25.17 6.96
CA ARG A 402 8.08 -24.01 6.88
C ARG A 402 7.56 -23.73 8.28
N GLY A 403 7.77 -22.51 8.75
CA GLY A 403 7.29 -22.08 10.06
C GLY A 403 5.76 -22.08 10.11
N PHE A 404 5.15 -21.34 9.19
CA PHE A 404 3.73 -21.38 8.88
C PHE A 404 3.50 -22.18 7.60
N LYS A 405 2.49 -23.05 7.60
CA LYS A 405 2.01 -23.73 6.41
C LYS A 405 0.62 -23.22 6.10
N CYS A 406 0.46 -22.58 4.96
CA CYS A 406 -0.83 -22.11 4.47
C CYS A 406 -1.80 -23.29 4.37
N PRO A 407 -3.00 -23.21 4.98
CA PRO A 407 -4.00 -24.24 4.88
C PRO A 407 -4.46 -24.36 3.44
N ALA A 408 -4.57 -25.60 2.93
CA ALA A 408 -5.05 -25.88 1.58
C ALA A 408 -4.38 -25.01 0.49
N ILE A 409 -3.05 -24.90 0.48
CA ILE A 409 -2.31 -24.06 -0.48
C ILE A 409 -2.64 -24.34 -1.96
N TYR A 410 -3.03 -25.56 -2.30
CA TYR A 410 -3.50 -25.93 -3.65
C TYR A 410 -4.83 -25.27 -4.04
N ILE A 411 -5.57 -24.73 -3.08
CA ILE A 411 -6.77 -23.92 -3.29
C ILE A 411 -6.43 -22.44 -3.09
N VAL A 412 -5.74 -22.09 -1.99
CA VAL A 412 -5.42 -20.70 -1.65
C VAL A 412 -4.53 -20.03 -2.70
N GLY A 413 -3.51 -20.73 -3.21
CA GLY A 413 -2.61 -20.21 -4.26
C GLY A 413 -3.37 -19.83 -5.54
N PRO A 414 -4.12 -20.77 -6.15
CA PRO A 414 -4.95 -20.46 -7.32
C PRO A 414 -6.02 -19.40 -7.04
N MET A 415 -6.66 -19.41 -5.87
CA MET A 415 -7.64 -18.38 -5.52
C MET A 415 -7.01 -17.00 -5.36
N ALA A 416 -5.79 -16.88 -4.84
CA ALA A 416 -5.03 -15.63 -4.84
C ALA A 416 -4.78 -15.14 -6.28
N MET A 417 -4.33 -16.04 -7.16
CA MET A 417 -4.09 -15.69 -8.57
C MET A 417 -5.39 -15.28 -9.30
N LEU A 418 -6.47 -16.04 -9.13
CA LEU A 418 -7.76 -15.76 -9.76
C LEU A 418 -8.38 -14.46 -9.25
N SER A 419 -8.37 -14.23 -7.94
CA SER A 419 -8.93 -13.01 -7.36
C SER A 419 -8.11 -11.77 -7.71
N CYS A 420 -6.77 -11.83 -7.63
CA CYS A 420 -5.93 -10.73 -8.08
C CYS A 420 -6.07 -10.47 -9.58
N GLY A 421 -6.06 -11.51 -10.41
CA GLY A 421 -6.26 -11.40 -11.85
C GLY A 421 -7.64 -10.82 -12.22
N TYR A 422 -8.69 -11.21 -11.49
CA TYR A 422 -10.03 -10.65 -11.66
C TYR A 422 -10.07 -9.16 -11.32
N LEU A 423 -9.46 -8.72 -10.22
CA LEU A 423 -9.39 -7.29 -9.89
C LEU A 423 -8.56 -6.50 -10.91
N MET A 424 -7.44 -7.06 -11.40
CA MET A 424 -6.64 -6.45 -12.46
C MET A 424 -7.44 -6.29 -13.76
N TYR A 425 -8.23 -7.30 -14.14
CA TYR A 425 -9.09 -7.24 -15.32
C TYR A 425 -10.11 -6.11 -15.25
N ASN A 426 -10.58 -5.76 -14.05
CA ASN A 426 -11.55 -4.70 -13.81
C ASN A 426 -10.93 -3.28 -13.74
N LEU A 427 -9.62 -3.15 -13.91
CA LEU A 427 -8.95 -1.84 -14.03
C LEU A 427 -9.04 -1.29 -15.46
N PRO A 428 -8.96 0.04 -15.65
CA PRO A 428 -9.04 0.64 -16.98
C PRO A 428 -7.96 0.14 -17.95
N ALA A 429 -8.29 0.03 -19.24
CA ALA A 429 -7.36 -0.42 -20.28
C ALA A 429 -6.10 0.45 -20.37
N LEU A 430 -6.21 1.75 -20.09
CA LEU A 430 -5.06 2.66 -20.08
C LEU A 430 -4.06 2.31 -18.97
N THR A 431 -4.54 1.79 -17.84
CA THR A 431 -3.70 1.32 -16.72
C THR A 431 -2.92 0.07 -17.12
N TRP A 432 -3.54 -0.85 -17.87
CA TRP A 432 -2.84 -1.98 -18.48
C TRP A 432 -1.74 -1.55 -19.45
N ILE A 433 -2.03 -0.61 -20.35
CA ILE A 433 -1.03 -0.11 -21.31
C ILE A 433 0.18 0.46 -20.57
N ARG A 434 -0.05 1.33 -19.58
CA ARG A 434 1.03 1.92 -18.76
C ARG A 434 1.85 0.86 -18.03
N PHE A 435 1.18 -0.13 -17.44
CA PHE A 435 1.84 -1.22 -16.72
C PHE A 435 2.68 -2.12 -17.64
N ILE A 436 2.16 -2.47 -18.82
CA ILE A 436 2.89 -3.27 -19.81
C ILE A 436 4.12 -2.51 -20.31
N VAL A 437 3.98 -1.21 -20.62
CA VAL A 437 5.11 -0.37 -21.03
C VAL A 437 6.18 -0.34 -19.94
N TRP A 438 5.80 -0.18 -18.67
CA TRP A 438 6.74 -0.22 -17.55
C TRP A 438 7.47 -1.57 -17.44
N CYS A 439 6.75 -2.69 -17.60
CA CYS A 439 7.33 -4.03 -17.61
C CYS A 439 8.33 -4.21 -18.76
N ILE A 440 8.00 -3.74 -19.97
CA ILE A 440 8.88 -3.79 -21.14
C ILE A 440 10.17 -3.01 -20.87
N VAL A 441 10.08 -1.80 -20.31
CA VAL A 441 11.25 -1.01 -19.92
C VAL A 441 12.12 -1.78 -18.91
N GLY A 442 11.51 -2.42 -17.91
CA GLY A 442 12.22 -3.28 -16.96
C GLY A 442 12.95 -4.43 -17.64
N ILE A 443 12.28 -5.14 -18.54
CA ILE A 443 12.87 -6.24 -19.32
C ILE A 443 14.09 -5.76 -20.11
N ILE A 444 14.00 -4.60 -20.77
CA ILE A 444 15.13 -4.01 -21.52
C ILE A 444 16.30 -3.72 -20.56
N ILE A 445 16.04 -3.07 -19.42
CA ILE A 445 17.07 -2.75 -18.43
C ILE A 445 17.74 -4.03 -17.89
N TYR A 446 16.97 -5.09 -17.66
CA TYR A 446 17.49 -6.36 -17.18
C TYR A 446 18.53 -6.96 -18.14
N PHE A 447 18.18 -7.05 -19.42
CA PHE A 447 19.06 -7.64 -20.43
C PHE A 447 20.27 -6.77 -20.78
N VAL A 448 20.12 -5.45 -20.72
CA VAL A 448 21.21 -4.50 -21.01
C VAL A 448 22.20 -4.40 -19.84
N TYR A 449 21.69 -4.31 -18.61
CA TYR A 449 22.48 -3.98 -17.43
C TYR A 449 22.49 -5.08 -16.37
N SER A 450 21.32 -5.42 -15.82
CA SER A 450 21.21 -6.20 -14.57
C SER A 450 21.77 -7.62 -14.70
N TYR A 451 21.54 -8.30 -15.82
CA TYR A 451 22.07 -9.64 -16.06
C TYR A 451 23.61 -9.69 -16.01
N LYS A 452 24.28 -8.63 -16.50
CA LYS A 452 25.75 -8.53 -16.50
C LYS A 452 26.31 -8.15 -15.12
N HIS A 453 25.54 -7.45 -14.29
CA HIS A 453 25.98 -6.89 -13.01
C HIS A 453 25.50 -7.68 -11.78
N SER A 454 24.58 -8.62 -11.97
CA SER A 454 24.15 -9.57 -10.94
C SER A 454 25.36 -10.22 -10.26
N LEU A 455 25.37 -10.17 -8.93
CA LEU A 455 26.43 -10.72 -8.09
C LEU A 455 26.18 -12.21 -7.76
N LEU A 456 25.08 -12.79 -8.24
CA LEU A 456 24.77 -14.18 -7.94
C LEU A 456 25.72 -15.14 -8.70
N ASN A 457 26.48 -15.93 -7.94
CA ASN A 457 27.54 -16.83 -8.40
C ASN A 457 28.74 -16.13 -9.07
N LYS A 458 29.03 -14.88 -8.67
CA LYS A 458 30.33 -14.23 -8.88
C LYS A 458 31.07 -14.20 -7.54
#